data_AF-X1TNK0-F1
#
_entry.id   AF-X1TNK0-F1
#
_cell.length_a   1.000
_cell.length_b   1.000
_cell.length_c   1.000
_cell.angle_alpha   90.00
_cell.angle_beta   90.00
_cell.angle_gamma   90.00
#
_symmetry.space_group_name_H-M   'P 1'
#
loop_
_entity.id
_entity.type
_entity.pdbx_description
1 polymer ?
#
loop_
_entity_poly.entity_id
_entity_poly.type
_entity_poly.pdbx_seq_one_letter_code
_entity_poly.pdbx_strand_id
1 'polypeptide(L)'
;ESASTVSSENTFLINNILLVGATFVIFFGTIFPSLSELFSGVRLTVDPSYFNVTAVPIFLAIILLSGLCVLIGWRRLPLGRLGRRLIWPAAVAILVVIALVLFGVRQGYALFAFALAALVISAILSTWLRDLLARWKSRRGNYFGEFFRLIRANRSRYAGFIVHLAIALIAIGVVGSSLFDYKEEAVLAPGESMTIGDYQLTYRGLIPESTLSKMLVTAEVDVTKGGRFIG
;
A
#
# COMPACT_ATOMS: atom_id res chain seq x y z
N GLU A 1 33.98 15.59 -9.57
CA GLU A 1 33.40 14.24 -9.77
C GLU A 1 31.88 14.32 -9.76
N SER A 2 31.24 14.17 -10.92
CA SER A 2 29.79 14.35 -11.07
C SER A 2 29.08 12.99 -11.17
N ALA A 3 28.25 12.72 -10.15
CA ALA A 3 27.02 11.92 -10.19
C ALA A 3 26.95 10.78 -11.22
N SER A 4 27.58 9.63 -10.92
CA SER A 4 27.25 8.34 -11.55
C SER A 4 26.60 7.36 -10.57
N THR A 5 25.92 7.88 -9.54
CA THR A 5 25.38 7.15 -8.38
C THR A 5 24.01 6.48 -8.57
N VAL A 6 23.57 6.29 -9.82
CA VAL A 6 22.43 5.39 -10.14
C VAL A 6 22.99 4.09 -10.73
N SER A 7 23.77 3.37 -9.92
CA SER A 7 24.14 1.97 -10.19
C SER A 7 23.09 1.05 -9.58
N SER A 8 22.77 -0.06 -10.24
CA SER A 8 21.86 -1.10 -9.73
C SER A 8 22.25 -1.59 -8.33
N GLU A 9 23.55 -1.56 -8.02
CA GLU A 9 24.10 -1.90 -6.69
C GLU A 9 23.64 -0.93 -5.60
N ASN A 10 23.63 0.38 -5.88
CA ASN A 10 23.20 1.40 -4.93
C ASN A 10 21.69 1.30 -4.66
N THR A 11 20.89 1.10 -5.72
CA THR A 11 19.44 0.87 -5.59
C THR A 11 19.14 -0.38 -4.76
N PHE A 12 19.91 -1.46 -4.94
CA PHE A 12 19.77 -2.67 -4.14
C PHE A 12 20.11 -2.46 -2.66
N LEU A 13 21.21 -1.75 -2.36
CA LEU A 13 21.59 -1.43 -0.98
C LEU A 13 20.53 -0.57 -0.27
N ILE A 14 20.06 0.49 -0.93
CA ILE A 14 19.02 1.37 -0.38
C ILE A 14 17.74 0.58 -0.12
N ASN A 15 17.33 -0.30 -1.03
CA ASN A 15 16.14 -1.13 -0.84
C ASN A 15 16.26 -2.04 0.39
N ASN A 16 17.41 -2.67 0.60
CA ASN A 16 17.63 -3.49 1.80
C ASN A 16 17.63 -2.67 3.09
N ILE A 17 18.24 -1.48 3.08
CA ILE A 17 18.20 -0.57 4.23
C ILE A 17 16.76 -0.19 4.58
N LEU A 18 15.93 0.11 3.57
CA LEU A 18 14.52 0.40 3.78
C LEU A 18 13.74 -0.80 4.32
N LEU A 19 14.02 -2.02 3.83
CA LEU A 19 13.40 -3.24 4.36
C LEU A 19 13.77 -3.48 5.82
N VAL A 20 15.04 -3.29 6.19
CA VAL A 20 15.50 -3.36 7.58
C VAL A 20 14.83 -2.28 8.43
N GLY A 21 14.76 -1.05 7.92
CA GLY A 21 14.05 0.06 8.58
C GLY A 21 12.57 -0.25 8.80
N ALA A 22 11.87 -0.75 7.79
CA ALA A 22 10.48 -1.19 7.91
C ALA A 22 10.32 -2.28 8.97
N THR A 23 11.25 -3.23 9.02
CA THR A 23 11.26 -4.30 10.03
C THR A 23 11.36 -3.72 11.43
N PHE A 24 12.26 -2.78 11.68
CA PHE A 24 12.39 -2.13 12.99
C PHE A 24 11.13 -1.35 13.38
N VAL A 25 10.57 -0.55 12.46
CA VAL A 25 9.34 0.22 12.71
C VAL A 25 8.18 -0.71 13.09
N ILE A 26 7.96 -1.77 12.32
CA ILE A 26 6.87 -2.73 12.57
C ILE A 26 7.13 -3.51 13.86
N PHE A 27 8.37 -3.97 14.08
CA PHE A 27 8.74 -4.72 15.27
C PHE A 27 8.51 -3.90 16.54
N PHE A 28 9.00 -2.66 16.58
CA PHE A 28 8.81 -1.79 17.73
C PHE A 28 7.34 -1.41 17.93
N GLY A 29 6.62 -1.05 16.86
CA GLY A 29 5.18 -0.76 16.96
C GLY A 29 4.36 -1.94 17.49
N THR A 30 4.76 -3.18 17.18
CA THR A 30 4.05 -4.40 17.61
C THR A 30 4.41 -4.82 19.04
N ILE A 31 5.67 -4.67 19.45
CA ILE A 31 6.12 -5.09 20.79
C ILE A 31 5.85 -4.01 21.86
N PHE A 32 5.67 -2.75 21.46
CA PHE A 32 5.49 -1.63 22.38
C PHE A 32 4.35 -1.82 23.39
N PRO A 33 3.13 -2.27 23.00
CA PRO A 33 2.07 -2.53 23.97
C PRO A 33 2.48 -3.55 25.04
N SER A 34 3.13 -4.65 24.65
CA SER A 34 3.59 -5.70 25.56
C SER A 34 4.69 -5.21 26.51
N LEU A 35 5.61 -4.36 26.01
CA LEU A 35 6.64 -3.74 26.86
C LEU A 35 6.03 -2.73 27.84
N SER A 36 5.07 -1.91 27.40
CA SER A 36 4.40 -0.95 28.27
C SER A 36 3.64 -1.63 29.41
N GLU A 37 3.01 -2.77 29.13
CA GLU A 37 2.33 -3.58 30.13
C GLU A 37 3.33 -4.15 31.16
N LEU A 38 4.49 -4.63 30.71
CA LEU A 38 5.52 -5.18 31.59
C LEU A 38 6.16 -4.13 32.50
N PHE A 39 6.48 -2.94 31.98
CA PHE A 39 7.22 -1.91 32.72
C PHE A 39 6.33 -0.94 33.48
N SER A 40 5.18 -0.56 32.92
CA SER A 40 4.28 0.44 33.48
C SER A 40 3.03 -0.16 34.13
N GLY A 41 2.79 -1.46 33.97
CA GLY A 41 1.57 -2.14 34.47
C GLY A 41 0.29 -1.74 33.72
N VAL A 42 0.39 -0.88 32.71
CA VAL A 42 -0.72 -0.40 31.88
C VAL A 42 -0.37 -0.63 30.42
N ARG A 43 -1.29 -1.25 29.68
CA ARG A 43 -1.11 -1.55 28.26
C ARG A 43 -1.41 -0.31 27.42
N LEU A 44 -0.37 0.36 26.94
CA LEU A 44 -0.48 1.46 25.99
C LEU A 44 -0.69 0.88 24.58
N THR A 45 -1.82 1.20 23.97
CA THR A 45 -2.13 0.78 22.60
C THR A 45 -1.52 1.79 21.62
N VAL A 46 -0.85 1.28 20.58
CA VAL A 46 -0.26 2.14 19.53
C VAL A 46 -1.38 2.59 18.59
N ASP A 47 -1.47 3.90 18.38
CA ASP A 47 -2.45 4.49 17.47
C ASP A 47 -2.14 4.11 15.99
N PRO A 48 -3.16 3.83 15.16
CA PRO A 48 -2.95 3.55 13.74
C PRO A 48 -2.14 4.62 12.98
N SER A 49 -2.23 5.88 13.41
CA SER A 49 -1.44 7.00 12.88
C SER A 49 0.06 6.77 12.97
N TYR A 50 0.55 6.05 14.00
CA TYR A 50 1.96 5.69 14.12
C TYR A 50 2.46 5.00 12.84
N PHE A 51 1.75 3.97 12.36
CA PHE A 51 2.12 3.24 11.15
C PHE A 51 1.92 4.07 9.89
N ASN A 52 0.91 4.94 9.85
CA ASN A 52 0.68 5.83 8.72
C ASN A 52 1.81 6.86 8.54
N VAL A 53 2.36 7.38 9.63
CA VAL A 53 3.45 8.36 9.58
C VAL A 53 4.81 7.69 9.38
N THR A 54 5.02 6.49 9.91
CA THR A 54 6.33 5.81 9.89
C THR A 54 6.46 4.77 8.78
N ALA A 55 5.55 3.80 8.72
CA ALA A 55 5.65 2.65 7.83
C ALA A 55 5.27 3.00 6.39
N VAL A 56 4.20 3.77 6.18
CA VAL A 56 3.71 4.11 4.83
C VAL A 56 4.78 4.80 3.97
N PRO A 57 5.52 5.83 4.43
CA PRO A 57 6.58 6.44 3.63
C PRO A 57 7.69 5.45 3.24
N ILE A 58 8.07 4.54 4.16
CA ILE A 58 9.08 3.52 3.89
C ILE A 58 8.58 2.55 2.81
N PHE A 59 7.33 2.08 2.91
CA PHE A 59 6.75 1.20 1.89
C PHE A 59 6.59 1.89 0.53
N LEU A 60 6.19 3.16 0.50
CA LEU A 60 6.13 3.94 -0.74
C LEU A 60 7.52 4.07 -1.38
N ALA A 61 8.57 4.31 -0.58
CA ALA A 61 9.95 4.36 -1.06
C ALA A 61 10.41 3.01 -1.62
N ILE A 62 10.07 1.91 -0.94
CA ILE A 62 10.35 0.54 -1.42
C ILE A 62 9.67 0.31 -2.77
N ILE A 63 8.37 0.63 -2.90
CA ILE A 63 7.61 0.45 -4.15
C ILE A 63 8.22 1.29 -5.28
N LEU A 64 8.60 2.53 -5.01
CA LEU A 64 9.25 3.42 -5.98
C LEU A 64 10.57 2.81 -6.49
N LEU A 65 11.44 2.40 -5.57
CA LEU A 65 12.72 1.77 -5.90
C LEU A 65 12.53 0.46 -6.64
N SER A 66 11.48 -0.30 -6.29
CA SER A 66 11.10 -1.55 -6.96
C SER A 66 10.80 -1.31 -8.45
N GLY A 67 10.02 -0.26 -8.77
CA GLY A 67 9.71 0.12 -10.16
C GLY A 67 10.94 0.58 -10.93
N LEU A 68 11.79 1.37 -10.29
CA LEU A 68 13.05 1.82 -10.87
C LEU A 68 13.99 0.64 -11.16
N CYS A 69 14.08 -0.33 -10.23
CA CYS A 69 14.88 -1.54 -10.39
C CYS A 69 14.40 -2.40 -11.57
N VAL A 70 13.08 -2.54 -11.75
CA VAL A 70 12.50 -3.26 -12.91
C VAL A 70 12.88 -2.58 -14.23
N LEU A 71 12.86 -1.24 -14.29
CA LEU A 71 13.12 -0.48 -15.51
C LEU A 71 14.60 -0.42 -15.91
N ILE A 72 15.47 -0.23 -14.92
CA ILE A 72 16.92 -0.32 -15.12
C ILE A 72 17.27 -1.77 -15.47
N GLY A 73 16.63 -2.76 -14.86
CA GLY A 73 17.07 -4.14 -15.01
C GLY A 73 18.51 -4.33 -14.51
N TRP A 74 18.97 -5.58 -14.47
CA TRP A 74 20.25 -5.94 -13.86
C TRP A 74 21.49 -5.49 -14.67
N ARG A 75 21.34 -4.52 -15.58
CA ARG A 75 22.39 -4.01 -16.46
C ARG A 75 22.43 -2.49 -16.39
N ARG A 76 23.63 -1.91 -16.42
CA ARG A 76 23.80 -0.45 -16.55
C ARG A 76 23.12 0.01 -17.84
N LEU A 77 22.09 0.85 -17.71
CA LEU A 77 21.46 1.52 -18.85
C LEU A 77 21.87 2.99 -18.91
N PRO A 78 22.20 3.51 -20.11
CA PRO A 78 22.38 4.94 -20.27
C PRO A 78 21.06 5.67 -20.00
N LEU A 79 21.13 6.82 -19.34
CA LEU A 79 19.98 7.61 -18.88
C LEU A 79 18.98 7.91 -20.01
N GLY A 80 19.44 8.18 -21.23
CA GLY A 80 18.58 8.42 -22.38
C GLY A 80 17.71 7.21 -22.79
N ARG A 81 18.20 5.98 -22.59
CA ARG A 81 17.39 4.77 -22.82
C ARG A 81 16.45 4.47 -21.66
N LEU A 82 16.81 4.85 -20.43
CA LEU A 82 15.94 4.75 -19.26
C LEU A 82 14.72 5.66 -19.41
N GLY A 83 14.92 6.92 -19.80
CA GLY A 83 13.82 7.88 -20.04
C GLY A 83 12.81 7.34 -21.05
N ARG A 84 13.27 6.85 -22.21
CA ARG A 84 12.38 6.24 -23.22
C ARG A 84 11.61 5.02 -22.72
N ARG A 85 12.20 4.24 -21.81
CA ARG A 85 11.52 3.09 -21.18
C ARG A 85 10.51 3.53 -20.12
N LEU A 86 10.76 4.64 -19.45
CA LEU A 86 9.90 5.19 -18.40
C LEU A 86 8.66 5.90 -18.95
N ILE A 87 8.71 6.46 -20.17
CA ILE A 87 7.58 7.20 -20.77
C ILE A 87 6.27 6.38 -20.73
N TRP A 88 6.31 5.12 -21.14
CA TRP A 88 5.10 4.30 -21.20
C TRP A 88 4.54 3.97 -19.81
N PRO A 89 5.33 3.45 -18.84
CA PRO A 89 4.89 3.28 -17.47
C PRO A 89 4.41 4.57 -16.79
N ALA A 90 5.10 5.69 -17.02
CA ALA A 90 4.73 6.98 -16.45
C ALA A 90 3.39 7.47 -17.02
N ALA A 91 3.15 7.31 -18.33
CA ALA A 91 1.88 7.65 -18.95
C ALA A 91 0.72 6.84 -18.37
N VAL A 92 0.91 5.53 -18.16
CA VAL A 92 -0.09 4.67 -17.51
C VAL A 92 -0.34 5.11 -16.07
N ALA A 93 0.70 5.41 -15.30
CA ALA A 93 0.56 5.90 -13.92
C ALA A 93 -0.22 7.22 -13.85
N ILE A 94 0.07 8.17 -14.74
CA ILE A 94 -0.67 9.44 -14.83
C ILE A 94 -2.13 9.20 -15.20
N LEU A 95 -2.41 8.32 -16.17
CA LEU A 95 -3.77 8.00 -16.58
C LEU A 95 -4.58 7.38 -15.45
N VAL A 96 -3.98 6.49 -14.66
CA VAL A 96 -4.62 5.92 -13.46
C VAL A 96 -4.94 7.00 -12.43
N VAL A 97 -4.03 7.93 -12.18
CA VAL A 97 -4.29 9.06 -11.26
C VAL A 97 -5.43 9.94 -11.76
N ILE A 98 -5.44 10.29 -13.05
CA ILE A 98 -6.51 11.09 -13.65
C ILE A 98 -7.85 10.38 -13.48
N ALA A 99 -7.91 9.07 -13.78
CA ALA A 99 -9.13 8.28 -13.60
C ALA A 99 -9.60 8.32 -12.13
N LEU A 100 -8.71 8.08 -11.16
CA LEU A 100 -9.07 8.10 -9.73
C LEU A 100 -9.58 9.46 -9.26
N VAL A 101 -8.99 10.56 -9.73
CA VAL A 101 -9.46 11.92 -9.42
C VAL A 101 -10.86 12.15 -10.01
N LEU A 102 -11.12 11.67 -11.23
CA LEU A 102 -12.45 11.76 -11.85
C LEU A 102 -13.50 10.92 -11.11
N PHE A 103 -13.11 9.79 -10.52
CA PHE A 103 -13.96 8.97 -9.64
C PHE A 103 -14.12 9.53 -8.22
N GLY A 104 -13.55 10.71 -7.92
CA GLY A 104 -13.76 11.41 -6.65
C GLY A 104 -12.72 11.14 -5.56
N VAL A 105 -11.63 10.41 -5.85
CA VAL A 105 -10.55 10.20 -4.88
C VAL A 105 -9.74 11.50 -4.73
N ARG A 106 -9.77 12.10 -3.53
CA ARG A 106 -9.07 13.36 -3.21
C ARG A 106 -7.85 13.20 -2.30
N GLN A 107 -7.66 12.02 -1.73
CA GLN A 107 -6.61 11.78 -0.75
C GLN A 107 -5.24 11.67 -1.44
N GLY A 108 -4.35 12.63 -1.18
CA GLY A 108 -3.07 12.75 -1.89
C GLY A 108 -2.16 11.52 -1.73
N TYR A 109 -2.10 10.95 -0.52
CA TYR A 109 -1.32 9.74 -0.26
C TYR A 109 -1.83 8.53 -1.05
N ALA A 110 -3.16 8.41 -1.20
CA ALA A 110 -3.77 7.33 -1.96
C ALA A 110 -3.46 7.47 -3.45
N LEU A 111 -3.66 8.66 -4.03
CA LEU A 111 -3.32 8.94 -5.43
C LEU A 111 -1.85 8.63 -5.72
N PHE A 112 -0.95 9.02 -4.82
CA PHE A 112 0.49 8.75 -4.97
C PHE A 112 0.81 7.25 -4.90
N ALA A 113 0.20 6.51 -3.97
CA ALA A 113 0.38 5.07 -3.85
C ALA A 113 -0.14 4.31 -5.09
N PHE A 114 -1.31 4.69 -5.60
CA PHE A 114 -1.86 4.13 -6.84
C PHE A 114 -1.00 4.46 -8.06
N ALA A 115 -0.47 5.70 -8.16
CA ALA A 115 0.44 6.09 -9.23
C ALA A 115 1.69 5.20 -9.23
N LEU A 116 2.28 4.99 -8.05
CA LEU A 116 3.44 4.13 -7.84
C LEU A 116 3.15 2.68 -8.23
N ALA A 117 2.05 2.10 -7.72
CA ALA A 117 1.67 0.74 -8.05
C ALA A 117 1.44 0.57 -9.56
N ALA A 118 0.73 1.50 -10.20
CA ALA A 118 0.51 1.51 -11.64
C ALA A 118 1.84 1.61 -12.43
N LEU A 119 2.78 2.44 -11.97
CA LEU A 119 4.12 2.55 -12.55
C LEU A 119 4.87 1.22 -12.46
N VAL A 120 4.90 0.56 -11.30
CA VAL A 120 5.59 -0.72 -11.13
C VAL A 120 4.96 -1.80 -12.02
N ILE A 121 3.63 -1.94 -11.99
CA ILE A 121 2.90 -2.96 -12.76
C ILE A 121 3.14 -2.77 -14.26
N SER A 122 3.00 -1.54 -14.76
CA SER A 122 3.21 -1.23 -16.18
C SER A 122 4.68 -1.36 -16.59
N ALA A 123 5.64 -1.07 -15.70
CA ALA A 123 7.05 -1.33 -15.90
C ALA A 123 7.35 -2.83 -16.05
N ILE A 124 6.78 -3.67 -15.17
CA ILE A 124 6.92 -5.13 -15.25
C ILE A 124 6.30 -5.65 -16.54
N LEU A 125 5.05 -5.26 -16.83
CA LEU A 125 4.31 -5.74 -18.00
C LEU A 125 4.98 -5.32 -19.30
N SER A 126 5.42 -4.07 -19.41
CA SER A 126 6.12 -3.58 -20.61
C SER A 126 7.48 -4.27 -20.80
N THR A 127 8.17 -4.65 -19.73
CA THR A 127 9.42 -5.40 -19.80
C THR A 127 9.17 -6.85 -20.24
N TRP A 128 8.16 -7.51 -19.67
CA TRP A 128 7.73 -8.84 -20.08
C TRP A 128 7.33 -8.89 -21.56
N LEU A 129 6.48 -7.96 -22.00
CA LEU A 129 6.01 -7.90 -23.38
C LEU A 129 7.17 -7.71 -24.37
N ARG A 130 8.14 -6.85 -24.06
CA ARG A 130 9.33 -6.64 -24.90
C ARG A 130 10.18 -7.92 -24.98
N ASP A 131 10.36 -8.62 -23.86
CA ASP A 131 11.14 -9.87 -23.82
C ASP A 131 10.46 -10.99 -24.61
N LEU A 132 9.12 -11.05 -24.57
CA LEU A 132 8.32 -11.97 -25.39
C LEU A 132 8.45 -11.63 -26.88
N LEU A 133 8.17 -10.38 -27.27
CA LEU A 133 8.21 -9.91 -28.65
C LEU A 133 9.60 -10.07 -29.31
N ALA A 134 10.68 -9.76 -28.58
CA ALA A 134 12.04 -9.93 -29.08
C ALA A 134 12.36 -11.40 -29.41
N ARG A 135 11.78 -12.34 -28.67
CA ARG A 135 11.95 -13.78 -28.91
C ARG A 135 11.03 -14.31 -29.99
N TRP A 136 9.81 -13.75 -30.11
CA TRP A 136 8.88 -14.07 -31.19
C TRP A 136 9.49 -13.80 -32.56
N LYS A 137 10.29 -12.73 -32.69
CA LYS A 137 11.00 -12.41 -33.93
C LYS A 137 12.18 -13.35 -34.23
N SER A 138 12.65 -14.12 -33.24
CA SER A 138 13.87 -14.92 -33.33
C SER A 138 13.65 -16.44 -33.40
N ARG A 139 12.50 -16.99 -32.96
CA ARG A 139 12.22 -18.45 -33.02
C ARG A 139 10.75 -18.78 -33.29
N ARG A 140 10.47 -19.54 -34.36
CA ARG A 140 9.19 -20.20 -34.67
C ARG A 140 9.08 -21.50 -33.83
N GLY A 141 8.47 -21.44 -32.64
CA GLY A 141 8.32 -22.61 -31.76
C GLY A 141 7.11 -22.52 -30.83
N ASN A 142 6.73 -23.66 -30.24
CA ASN A 142 5.49 -23.88 -29.49
C ASN A 142 5.35 -22.96 -28.24
N TYR A 143 4.27 -22.17 -28.18
CA TYR A 143 4.11 -21.00 -27.30
C TYR A 143 4.21 -21.31 -25.80
N PHE A 144 3.54 -22.37 -25.32
CA PHE A 144 3.45 -22.69 -23.90
C PHE A 144 4.72 -23.36 -23.34
N GLY A 145 5.35 -24.25 -24.12
CA GLY A 145 6.58 -24.92 -23.70
C GLY A 145 7.76 -23.96 -23.56
N GLU A 146 7.86 -22.98 -24.47
CA GLU A 146 8.91 -21.96 -24.43
C GLU A 146 8.71 -20.94 -23.31
N PHE A 147 7.47 -20.65 -22.91
CA PHE A 147 7.17 -19.79 -21.76
C PHE A 147 7.68 -20.38 -20.43
N PHE A 148 7.40 -21.66 -20.16
CA PHE A 148 7.92 -22.33 -18.97
C PHE A 148 9.44 -22.49 -19.03
N ARG A 149 10.01 -22.75 -20.21
CA ARG A 149 11.46 -22.82 -20.40
C ARG A 149 12.14 -21.46 -20.16
N LEU A 150 11.50 -20.36 -20.53
CA LEU A 150 11.92 -18.98 -20.29
C LEU A 150 11.99 -18.65 -18.80
N ILE A 151 10.93 -18.97 -18.07
CA ILE A 151 10.87 -18.78 -16.61
C ILE A 151 11.93 -19.64 -15.95
N ARG A 152 12.10 -20.90 -16.38
CA ARG A 152 13.09 -21.81 -15.80
C ARG A 152 14.53 -21.39 -16.09
N ALA A 153 14.80 -20.88 -17.28
CA ALA A 153 16.13 -20.40 -17.68
C ALA A 153 16.55 -19.11 -16.96
N ASN A 154 15.60 -18.26 -16.56
CA ASN A 154 15.87 -16.98 -15.90
C ASN A 154 15.08 -16.81 -14.60
N ARG A 155 15.02 -17.88 -13.80
CA ARG A 155 14.17 -17.99 -12.61
C ARG A 155 14.29 -16.82 -11.64
N SER A 156 15.51 -16.32 -11.40
CA SER A 156 15.76 -15.22 -10.46
C SER A 156 15.11 -13.91 -10.93
N ARG A 157 15.23 -13.59 -12.22
CA ARG A 157 14.67 -12.36 -12.79
C ARG A 157 13.15 -12.38 -12.78
N TYR A 158 12.54 -13.49 -13.18
CA TYR A 158 11.08 -13.63 -13.21
C TYR A 158 10.48 -13.74 -11.80
N ALA A 159 11.16 -14.40 -10.86
CA ALA A 159 10.77 -14.39 -9.45
C ALA A 159 10.74 -12.97 -8.88
N GLY A 160 11.75 -12.15 -9.19
CA GLY A 160 11.76 -10.74 -8.82
C GLY A 160 10.51 -9.99 -9.31
N PHE A 161 10.15 -10.16 -10.59
CA PHE A 161 8.94 -9.55 -11.16
C PHE A 161 7.66 -9.99 -10.44
N ILE A 162 7.52 -11.27 -10.11
CA ILE A 162 6.34 -11.78 -9.38
C ILE A 162 6.26 -11.15 -7.99
N VAL A 163 7.38 -11.08 -7.26
CA VAL A 163 7.42 -10.48 -5.92
C VAL A 163 7.05 -8.99 -5.96
N HIS A 164 7.61 -8.24 -6.92
CA HIS A 164 7.34 -6.81 -7.03
C HIS A 164 5.89 -6.54 -7.46
N LEU A 165 5.34 -7.40 -8.32
CA LEU A 165 3.92 -7.37 -8.67
C LEU A 165 3.03 -7.63 -7.45
N ALA A 166 3.36 -8.66 -6.65
CA ALA A 166 2.62 -8.97 -5.43
C ALA A 166 2.63 -7.80 -4.44
N ILE A 167 3.80 -7.16 -4.23
CA ILE A 167 3.93 -5.98 -3.36
C ILE A 167 3.05 -4.81 -3.88
N ALA A 168 3.05 -4.54 -5.19
CA ALA A 168 2.22 -3.50 -5.77
C ALA A 168 0.71 -3.78 -5.59
N LEU A 169 0.29 -5.05 -5.73
CA LEU A 169 -1.09 -5.46 -5.51
C LEU A 169 -1.50 -5.35 -4.03
N ILE A 170 -0.61 -5.72 -3.10
CA ILE A 170 -0.83 -5.53 -1.67
C ILE A 170 -1.02 -4.04 -1.35
N ALA A 171 -0.16 -3.17 -1.90
CA ALA A 171 -0.28 -1.72 -1.70
C ALA A 171 -1.62 -1.18 -2.21
N ILE A 172 -2.07 -1.62 -3.39
CA ILE A 172 -3.40 -1.30 -3.92
C ILE A 172 -4.49 -1.78 -2.96
N GLY A 173 -4.39 -3.00 -2.41
CA GLY A 173 -5.37 -3.55 -1.47
C GLY A 173 -5.47 -2.73 -0.19
N VAL A 174 -4.32 -2.42 0.43
CA VAL A 174 -4.24 -1.65 1.69
C VAL A 174 -4.79 -0.24 1.50
N VAL A 175 -4.31 0.48 0.49
CA VAL A 175 -4.77 1.85 0.20
C VAL A 175 -6.22 1.85 -0.28
N GLY A 176 -6.61 0.86 -1.07
CA GLY A 176 -7.99 0.68 -1.50
C GLY A 176 -8.93 0.51 -0.32
N SER A 177 -8.58 -0.34 0.66
CA SER A 177 -9.39 -0.52 1.87
C SER A 177 -9.53 0.76 2.68
N SER A 178 -8.47 1.58 2.78
CA SER A 178 -8.53 2.83 3.54
C SER A 178 -9.39 3.91 2.88
N LEU A 179 -9.65 3.82 1.58
CA LEU A 179 -10.56 4.74 0.87
C LEU A 179 -12.03 4.48 1.17
N PHE A 180 -12.39 3.25 1.57
CA PHE A 180 -13.77 2.87 1.89
C PHE A 180 -14.08 2.91 3.39
N ASP A 181 -13.08 3.18 4.24
CA ASP A 181 -13.27 3.40 5.67
C ASP A 181 -13.92 4.79 5.90
N TYR A 182 -15.23 4.81 6.13
CA TYR A 182 -15.95 6.02 6.56
C TYR A 182 -15.89 6.10 8.10
N LYS A 183 -15.07 7.02 8.63
CA LYS A 183 -14.95 7.27 10.08
C LYS A 183 -15.30 8.72 10.37
N GLU A 184 -16.34 8.93 11.15
CA GLU A 184 -16.76 10.25 11.63
C GLU A 184 -16.76 10.19 13.16
N GLU A 185 -15.93 11.01 13.79
CA GLU A 185 -15.80 11.08 15.24
C GLU A 185 -16.45 12.38 15.72
N ALA A 186 -17.44 12.25 16.61
CA ALA A 186 -18.11 13.38 17.25
C ALA A 186 -18.16 13.15 18.77
N VAL A 187 -17.90 14.20 19.53
CA VAL A 187 -18.14 14.20 20.98
C VAL A 187 -19.60 14.59 21.17
N LEU A 188 -20.41 13.66 21.68
CA LEU A 188 -21.83 13.86 21.91
C LEU A 188 -22.12 13.91 23.41
N ALA A 189 -22.85 14.93 23.84
CA ALA A 189 -23.52 14.93 25.14
C ALA A 189 -24.78 14.04 25.10
N PRO A 190 -25.26 13.49 26.24
CA PRO A 190 -26.52 12.76 26.28
C PRO A 190 -27.67 13.60 25.70
N GLY A 191 -28.36 13.04 24.71
CA GLY A 191 -29.42 13.69 23.94
C GLY A 191 -28.96 14.34 22.63
N GLU A 192 -27.65 14.47 22.38
CA GLU A 192 -27.12 14.95 21.11
C GLU A 192 -27.10 13.85 20.04
N SER A 193 -27.28 14.27 18.79
CA SER A 193 -27.34 13.38 17.64
C SER A 193 -26.23 13.70 16.64
N MET A 194 -25.61 12.67 16.06
CA MET A 194 -24.76 12.79 14.87
C MET A 194 -25.42 12.09 13.69
N THR A 195 -25.15 12.56 12.48
CA THR A 195 -25.64 11.94 11.24
C THR A 195 -24.47 11.25 10.56
N ILE A 196 -24.57 9.94 10.33
CA ILE A 196 -23.60 9.16 9.57
C ILE A 196 -24.31 8.59 8.34
N GLY A 197 -24.05 9.19 7.17
CA GLY A 197 -24.75 8.83 5.93
C GLY A 197 -26.27 9.07 6.04
N ASP A 198 -27.06 8.00 5.86
CA ASP A 198 -28.54 8.06 5.97
C ASP A 198 -29.05 7.81 7.40
N TYR A 199 -28.16 7.59 8.37
CA TYR A 199 -28.51 7.24 9.74
C TYR A 199 -28.27 8.42 10.67
N GLN A 200 -29.19 8.65 11.60
CA GLN A 200 -29.05 9.61 12.67
C GLN A 200 -28.97 8.84 13.99
N LEU A 201 -27.81 8.96 14.63
CA LEU A 201 -27.42 8.30 15.86
C LEU A 201 -27.60 9.30 17.00
N THR A 202 -28.43 8.99 17.99
CA THR A 202 -28.63 9.85 19.16
C THR A 202 -28.06 9.16 20.39
N TYR A 203 -27.09 9.81 21.03
CA TYR A 203 -26.44 9.26 22.20
C TYR A 203 -27.32 9.42 23.44
N ARG A 204 -27.65 8.34 24.14
CA ARG A 204 -28.53 8.37 25.33
C ARG A 204 -27.76 8.42 26.64
N GLY A 205 -26.60 7.79 26.70
CA GLY A 205 -25.75 7.79 27.89
C GLY A 205 -24.90 6.53 28.00
N LEU A 206 -24.22 6.39 29.14
CA LEU A 206 -23.44 5.20 29.48
C LEU A 206 -24.21 4.36 30.50
N ILE A 207 -24.32 3.08 30.23
CA ILE A 207 -24.82 2.09 31.18
C ILE A 207 -23.61 1.28 31.67
N PRO A 208 -23.18 1.47 32.93
CA PRO A 208 -22.19 0.61 33.54
C PRO A 208 -22.84 -0.72 33.94
N GLU A 209 -22.39 -1.82 33.34
CA GLU A 209 -22.74 -3.18 33.74
C GLU A 209 -21.56 -3.84 34.45
N SER A 210 -21.76 -4.33 35.67
CA SER A 210 -20.76 -5.15 36.36
C SER A 210 -21.12 -6.62 36.25
N THR A 211 -20.24 -7.39 35.60
CA THR A 211 -20.28 -8.86 35.61
C THR A 211 -19.29 -9.37 36.67
N LEU A 212 -19.49 -10.59 37.19
CA LEU A 212 -18.61 -11.23 38.19
C LEU A 212 -17.11 -11.22 37.88
N SER A 213 -16.72 -10.99 36.62
CA SER A 213 -15.31 -10.94 36.19
C SER A 213 -14.86 -9.59 35.61
N LYS A 214 -15.76 -8.66 35.24
CA LYS A 214 -15.42 -7.44 34.48
C LYS A 214 -16.47 -6.33 34.70
N MET A 215 -16.04 -5.07 34.73
CA MET A 215 -16.92 -3.93 34.45
C MET A 215 -16.97 -3.69 32.94
N LEU A 216 -18.18 -3.66 32.38
CA LEU A 216 -18.48 -3.13 31.06
C LEU A 216 -19.08 -1.74 31.21
N VAL A 217 -18.70 -0.82 30.33
CA VAL A 217 -19.37 0.46 30.18
C VAL A 217 -19.86 0.49 28.74
N THR A 218 -21.18 0.44 28.56
CA THR A 218 -21.81 0.39 27.24
C THR A 218 -22.45 1.73 26.93
N ALA A 219 -22.19 2.28 25.75
CA ALA A 219 -22.89 3.47 25.27
C ALA A 219 -24.22 3.06 24.65
N GLU A 220 -25.32 3.64 25.12
CA GLU A 220 -26.64 3.48 24.52
C GLU A 220 -26.83 4.52 23.42
N VAL A 221 -27.16 4.06 22.22
CA VAL A 221 -27.28 4.90 21.01
C VAL A 221 -28.53 4.50 20.26
N ASP A 222 -29.43 5.45 20.05
CA ASP A 222 -30.62 5.26 19.24
C ASP A 222 -30.28 5.49 17.76
N VAL A 223 -30.63 4.56 16.88
CA VAL A 223 -30.44 4.66 15.44
C VAL A 223 -31.78 4.93 14.74
N THR A 224 -31.84 6.02 13.99
CA THR A 224 -32.98 6.39 13.14
C THR A 224 -32.55 6.52 11.68
N LYS A 225 -33.39 6.14 10.72
CA LYS A 225 -33.18 6.35 9.27
C LYS A 225 -34.41 7.00 8.66
N GLY A 226 -34.23 8.17 8.04
CA GLY A 226 -35.34 8.92 7.45
C GLY A 226 -36.48 9.23 8.43
N GLY A 227 -36.15 9.50 9.70
CA GLY A 227 -37.12 9.78 10.76
C GLY A 227 -37.79 8.55 11.40
N ARG A 228 -37.44 7.33 10.97
CA ARG A 228 -37.96 6.08 11.54
C ARG A 228 -36.91 5.43 12.45
N PHE A 229 -37.28 5.15 13.70
CA PHE A 229 -36.46 4.42 14.66
C PHE A 229 -36.27 2.96 14.21
N ILE A 230 -35.04 2.47 14.31
CA ILE A 230 -34.65 1.14 13.82
C ILE A 230 -34.05 0.28 14.92
N GLY A 231 -33.49 0.89 15.98
CA GLY A 231 -32.90 0.19 17.11
C GLY A 231 -31.87 1.04 17.82
#